data_AF-A0A9D0YWX6-F1
#
_entry.id   AF-A0A9D0YWX6-F1
#
_cell.length_a   1.000
_cell.length_b   1.000
_cell.length_c   1.000
_cell.angle_alpha   90.00
_cell.angle_beta   90.00
_cell.angle_gamma   90.00
#
_symmetry.space_group_name_H-M   'P 1'
#
loop_
_entity.id
_entity.type
_entity.pdbx_description
1 polymer ?
#
loop_
_entity_poly.entity_id
_entity_poly.type
_entity_poly.pdbx_seq_one_letter_code
_entity_poly.pdbx_strand_id
1 'polypeptide(L)'
;MSQNDFARRRLLLYLALGVLLLAIPLLITAASESPAQAPEPSPSAEEPVYIEASLEDAGEASFEDIPLEESAQTGSALPAPDDTSAPDATEQTAQEEAPEWNYETSTITVHIGRHQQDNFVYYAADIQLTDPSQFSYAFANERFDAGTEALSDIAERNNPLLAINGDYCGFHNNGVIIRGGELFRKQNSARQMLIVDKNGDLSVLVDRSEKQGVVADRLMEEGVLHTFEFGPTLVENGQAVEMDSAIVRVEDGYLEPRTAIGQLGPLHYLVIVVDGRSEGYSEGCDLPTLQQLFLDHGAQIAFNLDGGGSTTLWFNGKVINHPASGEERKVSDIVMFMR
;
A
#
# COMPACT_ATOMS: atom_id res chain seq x y z
N MET A 1 59.38 -32.14 21.43
CA MET A 1 58.79 -31.35 22.52
C MET A 1 57.48 -32.01 22.91
N SER A 2 57.36 -32.43 24.18
CA SER A 2 56.25 -33.26 24.63
C SER A 2 54.99 -32.42 24.89
N GLN A 3 53.82 -33.06 24.78
CA GLN A 3 52.48 -32.48 24.97
C GLN A 3 52.31 -31.70 26.31
N ASN A 4 53.20 -31.92 27.28
CA ASN A 4 53.23 -31.23 28.57
C ASN A 4 53.78 -29.79 28.52
N ASP A 5 54.51 -29.39 27.46
CA ASP A 5 55.01 -28.01 27.31
C ASP A 5 53.91 -27.02 26.86
N PHE A 6 52.88 -27.52 26.18
CA PHE A 6 51.80 -26.67 25.66
C PHE A 6 50.81 -26.25 26.77
N ALA A 7 50.58 -27.13 27.75
CA ALA A 7 49.72 -26.84 28.90
C ALA A 7 50.35 -25.81 29.87
N ARG A 8 51.67 -25.85 30.05
CA ARG A 8 52.40 -24.90 30.92
C ARG A 8 52.45 -23.48 30.33
N ARG A 9 52.50 -23.34 29.00
CA ARG A 9 52.47 -22.03 28.33
C ARG A 9 51.08 -21.38 28.35
N ARG A 10 49.99 -22.16 28.35
CA ARG A 10 48.63 -21.64 28.50
C ARG A 10 48.32 -21.16 29.91
N LEU A 11 48.81 -21.84 30.95
CA LEU A 11 48.58 -21.43 32.35
C LEU A 11 49.29 -20.11 32.71
N LEU A 12 50.43 -19.82 32.09
CA LEU A 12 51.17 -18.56 32.28
C LEU A 12 50.52 -17.36 31.57
N LEU A 13 49.77 -17.56 30.49
CA LEU A 13 49.03 -16.48 29.82
C LEU A 13 47.82 -16.00 30.64
N TYR A 14 47.15 -16.90 31.39
CA TYR A 14 46.00 -16.53 32.21
C TYR A 14 46.37 -15.82 33.53
N LEU A 15 47.60 -16.00 34.02
CA LEU A 15 48.11 -15.26 35.19
C LEU A 15 48.63 -13.86 34.83
N ALA A 16 48.96 -13.59 33.55
CA ALA A 16 49.39 -12.28 33.08
C ALA A 16 48.23 -11.34 32.71
N LEU A 17 47.03 -11.87 32.42
CA LEU A 17 45.83 -11.06 32.15
C LEU A 17 45.01 -10.70 33.41
N GLY A 18 45.29 -11.34 34.55
CA GLY A 18 44.50 -11.24 35.78
C GLY A 18 44.95 -10.18 36.80
N VAL A 19 45.92 -9.31 36.48
CA VAL A 19 46.47 -8.30 37.43
C VAL A 19 46.29 -6.85 36.95
N LEU A 20 45.60 -6.61 35.83
CA LEU A 20 45.26 -5.24 35.39
C LEU A 20 43.85 -4.79 35.80
N LEU A 21 43.49 -5.05 37.06
CA LEU A 21 42.30 -4.50 37.71
C LEU A 21 42.73 -4.13 39.12
N LEU A 22 43.19 -2.89 39.32
CA LEU A 22 43.10 -2.14 40.58
C LEU A 22 43.71 -0.74 40.40
N ALA A 23 42.93 0.26 40.82
CA ALA A 23 43.27 1.67 41.08
C ALA A 23 43.22 2.67 39.92
N ILE A 24 42.01 3.14 39.60
CA ILE A 24 41.78 4.52 39.13
C ILE A 24 41.00 5.23 40.25
N PRO A 25 41.54 6.29 40.89
CA PRO A 25 40.74 7.12 41.79
C PRO A 25 39.85 8.08 40.99
N LEU A 26 38.55 7.98 41.24
CA LEU A 26 37.50 8.85 40.72
C LEU A 26 37.56 10.20 41.45
N LEU A 27 38.05 11.26 40.79
CA LEU A 27 37.80 12.64 41.22
C LEU A 27 36.39 13.02 40.79
N ILE A 28 35.44 13.02 41.73
CA ILE A 28 34.17 13.73 41.56
C ILE A 28 34.33 15.08 42.25
N THR A 29 34.46 16.13 41.44
CA THR A 29 34.31 17.52 41.90
C THR A 29 32.82 17.81 42.01
N ALA A 30 32.33 18.09 43.22
CA ALA A 30 30.98 18.57 43.43
C ALA A 30 30.86 20.02 42.94
N ALA A 31 30.24 20.22 41.79
CA ALA A 31 29.67 21.50 41.40
C ALA A 31 28.17 21.46 41.73
N SER A 32 27.75 22.30 42.67
CA SER A 32 26.35 22.52 42.98
C SER A 32 25.71 23.34 41.85
N GLU A 33 24.88 22.71 41.04
CA GLU A 33 23.90 23.43 40.23
C GLU A 33 22.50 23.18 40.81
N SER A 34 21.84 24.29 41.09
CA SER A 34 20.45 24.38 41.54
C SER A 34 19.54 23.64 40.57
N PRO A 35 18.51 22.89 41.05
CA PRO A 35 17.58 22.25 40.13
C PRO A 35 16.79 23.34 39.39
N ALA A 36 16.93 23.36 38.07
CA ALA A 36 16.02 24.08 37.19
C ALA A 36 14.62 23.45 37.34
N GLN A 37 13.65 24.31 37.65
CA GLN A 37 12.25 23.96 37.82
C GLN A 37 11.70 23.41 36.50
N ALA A 38 11.16 22.19 36.54
CA ALA A 38 10.46 21.60 35.40
C ALA A 38 9.26 22.48 35.02
N PRO A 39 8.97 22.70 33.73
CA PRO A 39 7.75 23.37 33.33
C PRO A 39 6.54 22.53 33.77
N GLU A 40 5.55 23.19 34.37
CA GLU A 40 4.30 22.56 34.80
C GLU A 40 3.58 21.89 33.62
N PRO A 41 2.92 20.74 33.85
CA PRO A 41 2.13 20.10 32.80
C PRO A 41 0.96 21.02 32.39
N SER A 42 0.85 21.26 31.08
CA SER A 42 -0.33 21.88 30.50
C SER A 42 -1.58 21.04 30.80
N PRO A 43 -2.76 21.66 30.99
CA PRO A 43 -3.97 20.94 31.38
C PRO A 43 -4.36 19.93 30.29
N SER A 44 -4.39 18.66 30.70
CA SER A 44 -5.15 17.52 30.19
C SER A 44 -6.10 17.86 29.03
N ALA A 45 -5.74 17.47 27.81
CA ALA A 45 -6.74 17.20 26.78
C ALA A 45 -7.55 15.99 27.24
N GLU A 46 -8.87 16.15 27.31
CA GLU A 46 -9.82 15.09 27.65
C GLU A 46 -9.61 13.86 26.75
N GLU A 47 -9.60 12.66 27.34
CA GLU A 47 -9.58 11.41 26.58
C GLU A 47 -10.81 11.32 25.68
N PRO A 48 -10.68 10.91 24.40
CA PRO A 48 -11.84 10.67 23.58
C PRO A 48 -12.60 9.44 24.12
N VAL A 49 -13.87 9.66 24.47
CA VAL A 49 -14.82 8.59 24.79
C VAL A 49 -15.05 7.77 23.52
N TYR A 50 -14.55 6.53 23.51
CA TYR A 50 -14.91 5.54 22.49
C TYR A 50 -16.36 5.10 22.72
N ILE A 51 -17.24 5.41 21.76
CA ILE A 51 -18.54 4.75 21.69
C ILE A 51 -18.30 3.37 21.06
N GLU A 52 -18.40 2.32 21.86
CA GLU A 52 -18.60 0.96 21.35
C GLU A 52 -19.94 0.94 20.60
N ALA A 53 -19.90 0.85 19.27
CA ALA A 53 -21.07 0.48 18.50
C ALA A 53 -21.35 -1.00 18.75
N SER A 54 -22.24 -1.27 19.71
CA SER A 54 -22.83 -2.57 19.94
C SER A 54 -23.61 -2.99 18.68
N LEU A 55 -23.18 -4.08 18.05
CA LEU A 55 -23.91 -4.78 17.00
C LEU A 55 -25.05 -5.58 17.62
N GLU A 56 -26.17 -4.94 17.98
CA GLU A 56 -27.43 -5.66 18.18
C GLU A 56 -28.61 -4.80 17.70
N ASP A 57 -29.52 -5.45 16.99
CA ASP A 57 -30.85 -4.99 16.53
C ASP A 57 -30.95 -4.36 15.13
N ALA A 58 -30.70 -5.19 14.09
CA ALA A 58 -31.35 -5.00 12.80
C ALA A 58 -32.79 -5.55 12.89
N GLY A 59 -33.68 -4.75 13.47
CA GLY A 59 -35.11 -4.96 13.39
C GLY A 59 -35.61 -4.74 11.96
N GLU A 60 -36.39 -5.71 11.47
CA GLU A 60 -37.15 -5.63 10.23
C GLU A 60 -37.98 -4.33 10.18
N ALA A 61 -37.81 -3.55 9.12
CA ALA A 61 -38.75 -2.49 8.76
C ALA A 61 -39.08 -2.58 7.28
N SER A 62 -40.33 -2.94 7.04
CA SER A 62 -41.08 -2.98 5.79
C SER A 62 -40.96 -1.69 4.98
N PHE A 63 -40.76 -1.84 3.67
CA PHE A 63 -40.96 -0.79 2.68
C PHE A 63 -42.47 -0.55 2.49
N GLU A 64 -42.96 0.61 2.93
CA GLU A 64 -44.22 1.20 2.49
C GLU A 64 -43.93 2.49 1.70
N ASP A 65 -44.36 2.46 0.43
CA ASP A 65 -44.89 3.53 -0.41
C ASP A 65 -44.45 4.99 -0.18
N ILE A 66 -43.71 5.54 -1.14
CA ILE A 66 -43.74 6.98 -1.45
C ILE A 66 -44.01 7.17 -2.97
N PRO A 67 -44.91 8.08 -3.37
CA PRO A 67 -45.59 8.03 -4.67
C PRO A 67 -44.80 8.70 -5.81
N LEU A 68 -45.03 8.16 -7.01
CA LEU A 68 -44.70 8.77 -8.30
C LEU A 68 -45.59 10.00 -8.55
N GLU A 69 -44.99 11.17 -8.75
CA GLU A 69 -45.70 12.32 -9.33
C GLU A 69 -45.53 12.34 -10.85
N GLU A 70 -46.65 12.07 -11.51
CA GLU A 70 -46.94 12.25 -12.92
C GLU A 70 -47.29 13.74 -13.17
N SER A 71 -46.67 14.38 -14.17
CA SER A 71 -47.17 15.65 -14.69
C SER A 71 -47.30 15.61 -16.21
N ALA A 72 -48.41 16.21 -16.66
CA ALA A 72 -49.13 15.89 -17.87
C ALA A 72 -48.61 16.54 -19.16
N GLN A 73 -49.00 15.90 -20.26
CA GLN A 73 -48.89 16.31 -21.66
C GLN A 73 -49.37 17.73 -21.97
N THR A 74 -48.68 18.37 -22.92
CA THR A 74 -49.36 19.19 -23.95
C THR A 74 -48.85 18.77 -25.32
N GLY A 75 -49.79 18.42 -26.20
CA GLY A 75 -49.51 17.94 -27.55
C GLY A 75 -49.27 19.06 -28.55
N SER A 76 -48.52 18.74 -29.59
CA SER A 76 -48.70 19.33 -30.92
C SER A 76 -48.29 18.29 -31.96
N ALA A 77 -49.26 17.96 -32.82
CA ALA A 77 -49.15 16.95 -33.86
C ALA A 77 -48.55 17.55 -35.14
N LEU A 78 -47.61 16.83 -35.76
CA LEU A 78 -47.29 16.93 -37.20
C LEU A 78 -46.87 15.54 -37.73
N PRO A 79 -47.05 15.27 -39.04
CA PRO A 79 -47.38 13.94 -39.58
C PRO A 79 -46.16 13.08 -39.95
N ALA A 80 -46.40 11.77 -40.12
CA ALA A 80 -45.49 10.80 -40.73
C ALA A 80 -45.83 10.58 -42.23
N PRO A 81 -45.09 9.73 -42.96
CA PRO A 81 -43.70 9.88 -43.41
C PRO A 81 -43.64 9.92 -44.96
N ASP A 82 -42.55 10.42 -45.54
CA ASP A 82 -42.24 10.15 -46.95
C ASP A 82 -40.88 9.47 -47.08
N ASP A 83 -40.93 8.37 -47.82
CA ASP A 83 -39.89 7.43 -48.19
C ASP A 83 -38.97 8.07 -49.24
N THR A 84 -37.65 7.99 -49.08
CA THR A 84 -36.68 7.92 -50.20
C THR A 84 -35.23 7.69 -49.74
N SER A 85 -34.76 6.47 -50.03
CA SER A 85 -33.41 6.12 -50.52
C SER A 85 -32.16 6.59 -49.75
N ALA A 86 -31.49 5.59 -49.17
CA ALA A 86 -30.12 5.61 -48.66
C ALA A 86 -29.06 6.12 -49.67
N PRO A 87 -27.93 6.59 -49.13
CA PRO A 87 -26.62 6.15 -49.59
C PRO A 87 -25.93 5.34 -48.49
N ASP A 88 -25.39 4.21 -48.91
CA ASP A 88 -24.53 3.30 -48.18
C ASP A 88 -23.27 4.05 -47.72
N ALA A 89 -23.21 4.39 -46.42
CA ALA A 89 -22.01 4.86 -45.75
C ALA A 89 -21.60 3.77 -44.77
N THR A 90 -20.61 2.99 -45.18
CA THR A 90 -19.87 2.12 -44.27
C THR A 90 -19.11 3.00 -43.29
N GLU A 91 -19.73 3.31 -42.15
CA GLU A 91 -19.01 3.80 -40.97
C GLU A 91 -18.09 2.68 -40.50
N GLN A 92 -16.84 2.73 -40.95
CA GLN A 92 -15.75 2.12 -40.20
C GLN A 92 -15.65 2.90 -38.88
N THR A 93 -16.28 2.37 -37.83
CA THR A 93 -15.95 2.72 -36.46
C THR A 93 -14.47 2.41 -36.26
N ALA A 94 -13.64 3.44 -36.30
CA ALA A 94 -12.30 3.37 -35.74
C ALA A 94 -12.48 3.01 -34.25
N GLN A 95 -12.05 1.81 -33.85
CA GLN A 95 -11.86 1.51 -32.44
C GLN A 95 -10.82 2.51 -31.94
N GLU A 96 -11.26 3.47 -31.13
CA GLU A 96 -10.37 4.39 -30.44
C GLU A 96 -9.47 3.53 -29.54
N GLU A 97 -8.16 3.48 -29.85
CA GLU A 97 -7.21 2.71 -29.06
C GLU A 97 -7.24 3.24 -27.62
N ALA A 98 -7.25 2.31 -26.65
CA ALA A 98 -7.30 2.69 -25.25
C ALA A 98 -6.07 3.56 -24.90
N PRO A 99 -6.20 4.55 -24.01
CA PRO A 99 -5.09 5.39 -23.60
C PRO A 99 -3.89 4.57 -23.07
N GLU A 100 -2.70 4.94 -23.50
CA GLU A 100 -1.43 4.41 -22.99
C GLU A 100 -0.53 5.55 -22.49
N TRP A 101 0.24 5.28 -21.43
CA TRP A 101 1.25 6.19 -20.91
C TRP A 101 2.61 5.48 -20.88
N ASN A 102 3.59 6.09 -21.53
CA ASN A 102 4.92 5.51 -21.69
C ASN A 102 5.99 6.50 -21.21
N TYR A 103 6.95 6.02 -20.44
CA TYR A 103 8.14 6.78 -20.05
C TYR A 103 9.34 5.84 -19.97
N GLU A 104 10.42 6.19 -20.67
CA GLU A 104 11.62 5.36 -20.73
C GLU A 104 12.88 6.21 -20.62
N THR A 105 13.80 5.76 -19.78
CA THR A 105 15.14 6.29 -19.61
C THR A 105 16.12 5.13 -19.41
N SER A 106 17.42 5.43 -19.26
CA SER A 106 18.39 4.39 -18.93
C SER A 106 18.23 3.79 -17.52
N THR A 107 17.44 4.41 -16.64
CA THR A 107 17.29 4.01 -15.22
C THR A 107 15.91 3.48 -14.86
N ILE A 108 14.87 3.87 -15.61
CA ILE A 108 13.49 3.45 -15.38
C ILE A 108 12.72 3.35 -16.70
N THR A 109 11.88 2.33 -16.80
CA THR A 109 10.85 2.17 -17.83
C THR A 109 9.50 2.00 -17.14
N VAL A 110 8.48 2.74 -17.61
CA VAL A 110 7.09 2.61 -17.18
C VAL A 110 6.20 2.59 -18.42
N HIS A 111 5.43 1.51 -18.55
CA HIS A 111 4.38 1.36 -19.56
C HIS A 111 3.05 1.14 -18.84
N ILE A 112 2.07 2.01 -19.07
CA ILE A 112 0.74 1.92 -18.47
C ILE A 112 -0.29 1.73 -19.57
N GLY A 113 -0.96 0.58 -19.56
CA GLY A 113 -2.12 0.31 -20.40
C GLY A 113 -3.41 0.51 -19.63
N ARG A 114 -4.39 1.21 -20.22
CA ARG A 114 -5.78 1.20 -19.74
C ARG A 114 -6.54 0.07 -20.41
N HIS A 115 -7.26 -0.71 -19.62
CA HIS A 115 -8.02 -1.86 -20.07
C HIS A 115 -9.47 -1.76 -19.57
N GLN A 116 -10.39 -2.26 -20.37
CA GLN A 116 -11.80 -2.39 -20.02
C GLN A 116 -12.22 -3.84 -20.20
N GLN A 117 -12.72 -4.43 -19.13
CA GLN A 117 -13.43 -5.71 -19.13
C GLN A 117 -14.90 -5.44 -18.80
N ASP A 118 -15.77 -6.42 -19.06
CA ASP A 118 -17.24 -6.30 -19.08
C ASP A 118 -17.82 -5.20 -18.17
N ASN A 119 -17.55 -5.24 -16.87
CA ASN A 119 -18.08 -4.29 -15.88
C ASN A 119 -17.03 -3.44 -15.15
N PHE A 120 -15.74 -3.51 -15.52
CA PHE A 120 -14.71 -2.74 -14.84
C PHE A 120 -13.57 -2.25 -15.73
N VAL A 121 -12.95 -1.18 -15.29
CA VAL A 121 -11.78 -0.56 -15.92
C VAL A 121 -10.58 -0.72 -14.99
N TYR A 122 -9.43 -1.10 -15.55
CA TYR A 122 -8.18 -1.17 -14.81
C TYR A 122 -7.01 -0.62 -15.61
N TYR A 123 -5.95 -0.28 -14.89
CA TYR A 123 -4.67 0.19 -15.40
C TYR A 123 -3.61 -0.82 -14.99
N ALA A 124 -2.84 -1.31 -15.95
CA ALA A 124 -1.68 -2.17 -15.70
C ALA A 124 -0.42 -1.36 -15.98
N ALA A 125 0.35 -1.05 -14.93
CA ALA A 125 1.62 -0.35 -15.02
C ALA A 125 2.76 -1.35 -14.88
N ASP A 126 3.42 -1.65 -16.00
CA ASP A 126 4.65 -2.43 -16.08
C ASP A 126 5.84 -1.50 -15.82
N ILE A 127 6.64 -1.81 -14.80
CA ILE A 127 7.67 -0.93 -14.25
C ILE A 127 9.00 -1.69 -14.13
N GLN A 128 10.00 -1.32 -14.92
CA GLN A 128 11.36 -1.84 -14.81
C GLN A 128 12.27 -0.77 -14.22
N LEU A 129 12.89 -1.08 -13.07
CA LEU A 129 13.90 -0.23 -12.42
C LEU A 129 15.30 -0.79 -12.66
N THR A 130 16.31 0.04 -12.40
CA THR A 130 17.72 -0.38 -12.41
C THR A 130 18.37 -0.29 -11.04
N ASP A 131 17.76 0.45 -10.11
CA ASP A 131 18.22 0.63 -8.73
C ASP A 131 17.05 0.46 -7.75
N PRO A 132 17.21 -0.34 -6.67
CA PRO A 132 16.16 -0.53 -5.66
C PRO A 132 15.68 0.76 -4.99
N SER A 133 16.53 1.80 -4.91
CA SER A 133 16.15 3.10 -4.33
C SER A 133 15.10 3.86 -5.15
N GLN A 134 14.86 3.43 -6.40
CA GLN A 134 13.79 3.96 -7.21
C GLN A 134 12.40 3.47 -6.74
N PHE A 135 12.32 2.35 -6.00
CA PHE A 135 11.13 1.99 -5.24
C PHE A 135 11.16 2.77 -3.92
N SER A 136 10.27 3.75 -3.79
CA SER A 136 10.23 4.67 -2.66
C SER A 136 8.83 4.77 -2.04
N TYR A 137 8.71 5.62 -1.03
CA TYR A 137 7.51 5.85 -0.25
C TYR A 137 7.42 7.31 0.18
N ALA A 138 6.24 7.76 0.57
CA ALA A 138 6.08 8.99 1.33
C ALA A 138 4.89 8.89 2.28
N PHE A 139 4.98 9.59 3.41
CA PHE A 139 3.86 9.76 4.33
C PHE A 139 3.12 11.07 4.08
N ALA A 140 1.83 11.08 4.41
CA ALA A 140 1.08 12.32 4.56
C ALA A 140 1.72 13.21 5.63
N ASN A 141 1.70 14.50 5.39
CA ASN A 141 2.30 15.57 6.17
C ASN A 141 3.78 15.31 6.49
N GLU A 142 4.48 14.59 5.59
CA GLU A 142 5.92 14.30 5.62
C GLU A 142 6.38 13.49 6.84
N ARG A 143 5.44 12.92 7.62
CA ARG A 143 5.75 12.22 8.86
C ARG A 143 4.79 11.06 9.06
N PHE A 144 5.33 9.94 9.55
CA PHE A 144 4.51 8.82 10.00
C PHE A 144 3.48 9.29 11.04
N ASP A 145 2.25 8.79 10.91
CA ASP A 145 1.14 9.06 11.83
C ASP A 145 0.82 10.56 12.03
N ALA A 146 0.82 11.30 10.92
CA ALA A 146 0.55 12.74 10.91
C ALA A 146 -0.76 13.13 10.20
N GLY A 147 -1.72 12.21 10.13
CA GLY A 147 -3.00 12.42 9.45
C GLY A 147 -2.96 11.99 7.98
N THR A 148 -3.69 12.71 7.13
CA THR A 148 -3.92 12.32 5.73
C THR A 148 -3.87 13.50 4.76
N GLU A 149 -3.46 13.23 3.52
CA GLU A 149 -3.40 14.18 2.40
C GLU A 149 -3.88 13.50 1.11
N ALA A 150 -4.25 14.27 0.09
CA ALA A 150 -4.51 13.70 -1.24
C ALA A 150 -3.21 13.06 -1.78
N LEU A 151 -3.32 11.96 -2.54
CA LEU A 151 -2.14 11.31 -3.10
C LEU A 151 -1.38 12.26 -4.02
N SER A 152 -2.10 13.05 -4.82
CA SER A 152 -1.54 14.09 -5.68
C SER A 152 -0.70 15.11 -4.92
N ASP A 153 -1.18 15.62 -3.78
CA ASP A 153 -0.42 16.58 -2.94
C ASP A 153 0.91 15.97 -2.43
N ILE A 154 0.86 14.72 -1.96
CA ILE A 154 2.06 14.00 -1.51
C ILE A 154 3.00 13.78 -2.69
N ALA A 155 2.48 13.34 -3.84
CA ALA A 155 3.25 13.06 -5.04
C ALA A 155 3.90 14.34 -5.61
N GLU A 156 3.17 15.45 -5.72
CA GLU A 156 3.73 16.73 -6.21
C GLU A 156 4.92 17.20 -5.38
N ARG A 157 4.83 17.06 -4.05
CA ARG A 157 5.91 17.43 -3.13
C ARG A 157 7.16 16.54 -3.27
N ASN A 158 6.97 15.26 -3.57
CA ASN A 158 8.07 14.27 -3.69
C ASN A 158 8.56 14.06 -5.13
N ASN A 159 7.82 14.55 -6.12
CA ASN A 159 8.13 14.49 -7.55
C ASN A 159 8.51 13.09 -8.10
N PRO A 160 7.71 12.03 -7.85
CA PRO A 160 7.96 10.72 -8.45
C PRO A 160 7.67 10.73 -9.96
N LEU A 161 7.92 9.61 -10.64
CA LEU A 161 7.39 9.35 -11.98
C LEU A 161 5.99 8.74 -11.92
N LEU A 162 5.79 7.77 -11.02
CA LEU A 162 4.53 7.09 -10.76
C LEU A 162 4.30 6.99 -9.25
N ALA A 163 3.05 7.13 -8.81
CA ALA A 163 2.68 6.90 -7.41
C ALA A 163 1.29 6.24 -7.30
N ILE A 164 1.15 5.40 -6.28
CA ILE A 164 -0.12 4.75 -5.88
C ILE A 164 -0.30 4.84 -4.37
N ASN A 165 -1.54 4.64 -3.89
CA ASN A 165 -1.80 4.60 -2.46
C ASN A 165 -1.07 3.42 -1.76
N GLY A 166 -0.81 3.59 -0.47
CA GLY A 166 -0.10 2.62 0.37
C GLY A 166 -0.99 1.59 1.07
N ASP A 167 -0.62 1.22 2.29
CA ASP A 167 -1.11 0.06 3.05
C ASP A 167 -2.10 0.39 4.18
N TYR A 168 -2.58 1.63 4.26
CA TYR A 168 -3.50 2.08 5.32
C TYR A 168 -2.84 2.18 6.72
N CYS A 169 -1.50 2.29 6.80
CA CYS A 169 -0.79 2.22 8.08
C CYS A 169 -1.19 3.27 9.12
N GLY A 170 -1.68 4.44 8.70
CA GLY A 170 -2.10 5.53 9.61
C GLY A 170 -3.45 5.31 10.29
N PHE A 171 -4.16 4.22 9.97
CA PHE A 171 -5.52 3.96 10.47
C PHE A 171 -5.62 2.72 11.37
N HIS A 172 -4.48 2.09 11.70
CA HIS A 172 -4.41 1.03 12.68
C HIS A 172 -3.09 1.09 13.45
N ASN A 173 -3.07 0.50 14.64
CA ASN A 173 -1.88 0.49 15.52
C ASN A 173 -1.10 -0.83 15.48
N ASN A 174 -1.47 -1.75 14.60
CA ASN A 174 -0.87 -3.09 14.52
C ASN A 174 0.34 -3.12 13.59
N GLY A 175 1.27 -4.03 13.87
CA GLY A 175 2.30 -4.44 12.92
C GLY A 175 3.62 -3.71 12.87
N VAL A 176 4.45 -4.13 11.93
CA VAL A 176 5.81 -3.64 11.73
C VAL A 176 5.82 -2.69 10.53
N ILE A 177 6.09 -1.42 10.79
CA ILE A 177 6.22 -0.41 9.73
C ILE A 177 7.68 -0.02 9.63
N ILE A 178 8.29 -0.44 8.54
CA ILE A 178 9.60 -0.04 8.07
C ILE A 178 9.39 0.72 6.76
N ARG A 179 10.08 1.84 6.61
CA ARG A 179 10.16 2.56 5.33
C ARG A 179 11.56 3.14 5.17
N GLY A 180 12.16 3.00 4.01
CA GLY A 180 13.53 3.43 3.75
C GLY A 180 14.57 2.82 4.69
N GLY A 181 14.29 1.64 5.27
CA GLY A 181 15.14 0.99 6.28
C GLY A 181 15.03 1.59 7.69
N GLU A 182 14.11 2.52 7.95
CA GLU A 182 13.82 3.06 9.28
C GLU A 182 12.58 2.41 9.88
N LEU A 183 12.65 2.05 11.17
CA LEU A 183 11.55 1.43 11.91
C LEU A 183 10.65 2.50 12.55
N PHE A 184 9.42 2.61 12.06
CA PHE A 184 8.38 3.52 12.57
C PHE A 184 7.41 2.86 13.54
N ARG A 185 7.15 1.55 13.40
CA ARG A 185 6.25 0.81 14.30
C ARG A 185 6.77 -0.58 14.60
N LYS A 186 6.76 -0.95 15.88
CA LYS A 186 7.24 -2.24 16.42
C LYS A 186 6.12 -2.99 17.16
N GLN A 187 5.04 -3.28 16.45
CA GLN A 187 3.88 -3.98 16.99
C GLN A 187 3.72 -5.34 16.30
N ASN A 188 3.05 -6.29 16.95
CA ASN A 188 2.65 -7.52 16.29
C ASN A 188 1.48 -7.23 15.35
N SER A 189 1.35 -8.03 14.29
CA SER A 189 0.20 -7.95 13.40
C SER A 189 -0.47 -9.31 13.27
N ALA A 190 -1.81 -9.31 13.17
CA ALA A 190 -2.52 -10.46 12.64
C ALA A 190 -2.64 -10.40 11.11
N ARG A 191 -2.18 -9.30 10.48
CA ARG A 191 -2.27 -9.02 9.05
C ARG A 191 -1.14 -9.68 8.29
N GLN A 192 -1.32 -9.77 6.97
CA GLN A 192 -0.23 -10.10 6.08
C GLN A 192 0.62 -8.86 5.82
N MET A 193 1.92 -9.05 5.66
CA MET A 193 2.87 -7.98 5.46
C MET A 193 3.69 -8.26 4.21
N LEU A 194 3.59 -7.38 3.22
CA LEU A 194 4.52 -7.33 2.10
C LEU A 194 5.84 -6.75 2.60
N ILE A 195 6.94 -7.40 2.26
CA ILE A 195 8.31 -6.99 2.56
C ILE A 195 8.97 -6.62 1.24
N VAL A 196 9.66 -5.48 1.21
CA VAL A 196 10.57 -5.08 0.13
C VAL A 196 11.98 -5.09 0.70
N ASP A 197 12.81 -6.04 0.26
CA ASP A 197 14.18 -6.16 0.74
C ASP A 197 15.11 -5.09 0.13
N LYS A 198 16.39 -5.09 0.54
CA LYS A 198 17.42 -4.17 0.03
C LYS A 198 17.75 -4.30 -1.46
N ASN A 199 17.36 -5.40 -2.10
CA ASN A 199 17.51 -5.62 -3.53
C ASN A 199 16.22 -5.24 -4.29
N GLY A 200 15.17 -4.82 -3.58
CA GLY A 200 13.85 -4.53 -4.14
C GLY A 200 12.98 -5.77 -4.31
N ASP A 201 13.40 -6.93 -3.80
CA ASP A 201 12.64 -8.17 -3.95
C ASP A 201 11.45 -8.19 -2.98
N LEU A 202 10.30 -8.59 -3.51
CA LEU A 202 9.06 -8.72 -2.75
C LEU A 202 9.03 -10.09 -2.07
N SER A 203 8.55 -10.11 -0.83
CA SER A 203 8.16 -11.34 -0.12
C SER A 203 6.99 -11.05 0.80
N VAL A 204 6.29 -12.09 1.25
CA VAL A 204 5.21 -11.93 2.24
C VAL A 204 5.57 -12.64 3.53
N LEU A 205 5.27 -11.98 4.65
CA LEU A 205 5.28 -12.58 5.97
C LEU A 205 3.89 -12.49 6.60
N VAL A 206 3.48 -13.58 7.25
CA VAL A 206 2.36 -13.60 8.18
C VAL A 206 2.87 -14.12 9.51
N ASP A 207 2.81 -13.31 10.56
CA ASP A 207 3.24 -13.74 11.89
C ASP A 207 2.27 -13.30 12.97
N ARG A 208 1.46 -14.26 13.42
CA ARG A 208 0.43 -14.07 14.45
C ARG A 208 0.85 -14.55 15.84
N SER A 209 2.03 -15.13 15.96
CA SER A 209 2.39 -15.97 17.12
C SER A 209 3.63 -15.50 17.87
N GLU A 210 4.51 -14.74 17.22
CA GLU A 210 5.74 -14.29 17.85
C GLU A 210 5.50 -13.26 18.95
N LYS A 211 6.50 -13.13 19.84
CA LYS A 211 6.49 -12.06 20.84
C LYS A 211 6.67 -10.71 20.17
N GLN A 212 6.05 -9.68 20.75
CA GLN A 212 6.17 -8.31 20.27
C GLN A 212 7.63 -7.93 20.02
N GLY A 213 7.89 -7.48 18.79
CA GLY A 213 9.18 -6.94 18.39
C GLY A 213 10.17 -7.94 17.80
N VAL A 214 9.97 -9.25 17.96
CA VAL A 214 10.86 -10.27 17.39
C VAL A 214 10.91 -10.16 15.87
N VAL A 215 9.75 -10.01 15.23
CA VAL A 215 9.65 -9.82 13.77
C VAL A 215 10.36 -8.54 13.34
N ALA A 216 10.11 -7.43 14.03
CA ALA A 216 10.74 -6.15 13.68
C ALA A 216 12.27 -6.21 13.79
N ASP A 217 12.79 -6.81 14.86
CA ASP A 217 14.25 -6.93 15.06
C ASP A 217 14.88 -7.79 13.95
N ARG A 218 14.25 -8.91 13.58
CA ARG A 218 14.70 -9.74 12.45
C ARG A 218 14.73 -8.95 11.14
N LEU A 219 13.65 -8.25 10.79
CA LEU A 219 13.56 -7.52 9.51
C LEU A 219 14.58 -6.37 9.45
N MET A 220 14.84 -5.70 10.58
CA MET A 220 15.89 -4.68 10.68
C MET A 220 17.29 -5.27 10.54
N GLU A 221 17.56 -6.45 11.11
CA GLU A 221 18.83 -7.18 10.94
C GLU A 221 19.05 -7.64 9.50
N GLU A 222 17.98 -8.03 8.79
CA GLU A 222 18.01 -8.42 7.38
C GLU A 222 18.23 -7.22 6.43
N GLY A 223 18.00 -6.00 6.92
CA GLY A 223 18.12 -4.77 6.15
C GLY A 223 16.95 -4.53 5.20
N VAL A 224 15.74 -4.90 5.62
CA VAL A 224 14.49 -4.64 4.88
C VAL A 224 14.33 -3.13 4.65
N LEU A 225 13.91 -2.75 3.44
CA LEU A 225 13.67 -1.35 3.10
C LEU A 225 12.27 -0.90 3.46
N HIS A 226 11.26 -1.69 3.09
CA HIS A 226 9.85 -1.31 3.29
C HIS A 226 9.02 -2.49 3.76
N THR A 227 8.01 -2.24 4.59
CA THR A 227 6.99 -3.22 4.95
C THR A 227 5.58 -2.68 4.80
N PHE A 228 4.74 -3.28 3.97
CA PHE A 228 3.37 -2.83 3.76
C PHE A 228 2.37 -3.81 4.39
N GLU A 229 1.58 -3.35 5.36
CA GLU A 229 0.64 -4.19 6.11
C GLU A 229 -0.80 -4.04 5.65
N PHE A 230 -1.22 -4.91 4.73
CA PHE A 230 -2.61 -4.95 4.29
C PHE A 230 -3.03 -6.38 3.94
N GLY A 231 -3.01 -6.72 2.65
CA GLY A 231 -3.33 -8.03 2.12
C GLY A 231 -4.70 -8.10 1.45
N PRO A 232 -5.07 -9.27 0.93
CA PRO A 232 -4.32 -10.52 1.04
C PRO A 232 -3.13 -10.62 0.06
N THR A 233 -2.29 -11.63 0.27
CA THR A 233 -1.44 -12.15 -0.81
C THR A 233 -2.30 -12.73 -1.91
N LEU A 234 -1.97 -12.41 -3.15
CA LEU A 234 -2.67 -12.90 -4.33
C LEU A 234 -1.88 -14.01 -5.03
N VAL A 235 -0.56 -13.83 -5.17
CA VAL A 235 0.31 -14.77 -5.89
C VAL A 235 1.58 -15.01 -5.08
N GLU A 236 2.02 -16.26 -5.00
CA GLU A 236 3.34 -16.64 -4.50
C GLU A 236 3.96 -17.71 -5.39
N ASN A 237 5.26 -17.58 -5.66
CA ASN A 237 6.01 -18.50 -6.53
C ASN A 237 5.36 -18.71 -7.91
N GLY A 238 4.75 -17.67 -8.46
CA GLY A 238 4.08 -17.72 -9.76
C GLY A 238 2.74 -18.47 -9.76
N GLN A 239 2.17 -18.74 -8.58
CA GLN A 239 0.93 -19.50 -8.44
C GLN A 239 -0.09 -18.75 -7.57
N ALA A 240 -1.36 -18.93 -7.91
CA ALA A 240 -2.47 -18.49 -7.07
C ALA A 240 -2.31 -19.08 -5.65
N VAL A 241 -2.57 -18.27 -4.63
CA VAL A 241 -2.67 -18.73 -3.25
C VAL A 241 -4.11 -18.62 -2.75
N GLU A 242 -4.42 -19.39 -1.71
CA GLU A 242 -5.64 -19.17 -0.94
C GLU A 242 -5.53 -17.84 -0.22
N MET A 243 -6.50 -16.95 -0.46
CA MET A 243 -6.48 -15.59 0.05
C MET A 243 -6.98 -15.53 1.50
N ASP A 244 -6.23 -14.85 2.35
CA ASP A 244 -6.61 -14.62 3.74
C ASP A 244 -7.75 -13.58 3.83
N SER A 245 -8.89 -13.98 4.41
CA SER A 245 -10.07 -13.14 4.58
C SER A 245 -10.09 -12.35 5.90
N ALA A 246 -8.98 -12.30 6.66
CA ALA A 246 -8.96 -11.68 7.97
C ALA A 246 -9.27 -10.17 7.95
N ILE A 247 -8.87 -9.47 6.87
CA ILE A 247 -8.92 -8.00 6.80
C ILE A 247 -9.91 -7.48 5.75
N VAL A 248 -10.00 -8.16 4.61
CA VAL A 248 -10.90 -7.78 3.51
C VAL A 248 -11.73 -8.98 3.07
N ARG A 249 -12.87 -8.67 2.47
CA ARG A 249 -13.74 -9.64 1.81
C ARG A 249 -13.06 -10.17 0.55
N VAL A 250 -12.97 -11.50 0.45
CA VAL A 250 -12.29 -12.24 -0.63
C VAL A 250 -13.28 -13.05 -1.47
N GLU A 251 -14.58 -12.95 -1.18
CA GLU A 251 -15.62 -13.69 -1.89
C GLU A 251 -15.83 -13.17 -3.32
N ASP A 252 -16.12 -14.10 -4.23
CA ASP A 252 -16.52 -13.82 -5.61
C ASP A 252 -17.67 -12.81 -5.65
N GLY A 253 -17.60 -11.86 -6.59
CA GLY A 253 -18.62 -10.84 -6.78
C GLY A 253 -18.62 -9.70 -5.75
N TYR A 254 -17.69 -9.68 -4.78
CA TYR A 254 -17.46 -8.50 -3.94
C TYR A 254 -16.60 -7.47 -4.69
N LEU A 255 -17.27 -6.69 -5.55
CA LEU A 255 -16.67 -5.72 -6.45
C LEU A 255 -16.24 -4.46 -5.71
N GLU A 256 -14.97 -4.11 -5.84
CA GLU A 256 -14.40 -2.89 -5.26
C GLU A 256 -13.35 -2.28 -6.19
N PRO A 257 -13.08 -0.97 -6.08
CA PRO A 257 -11.83 -0.40 -6.55
C PRO A 257 -10.66 -1.07 -5.82
N ARG A 258 -9.59 -1.40 -6.53
CA ARG A 258 -8.45 -2.15 -6.00
C ARG A 258 -7.13 -1.48 -6.38
N THR A 259 -6.15 -1.55 -5.48
CA THR A 259 -4.75 -1.27 -5.79
C THR A 259 -3.93 -2.46 -5.34
N ALA A 260 -3.07 -2.98 -6.21
CA ALA A 260 -2.20 -4.09 -5.88
C ALA A 260 -0.86 -3.95 -6.60
N ILE A 261 0.16 -4.59 -6.04
CA ILE A 261 1.51 -4.61 -6.56
C ILE A 261 2.02 -6.04 -6.62
N GLY A 262 2.77 -6.35 -7.69
CA GLY A 262 3.46 -7.61 -7.85
C GLY A 262 4.84 -7.44 -8.44
N GLN A 263 5.63 -8.50 -8.37
CA GLN A 263 6.97 -8.57 -8.94
C GLN A 263 6.99 -9.65 -10.02
N LEU A 264 7.37 -9.26 -11.23
CA LEU A 264 7.54 -10.16 -12.38
C LEU A 264 8.96 -10.75 -12.42
N GLY A 265 9.95 -9.98 -11.95
CA GLY A 265 11.36 -10.34 -11.88
C GLY A 265 12.19 -9.33 -11.08
N PRO A 266 13.53 -9.46 -11.04
CA PRO A 266 14.39 -8.53 -10.33
C PRO A 266 14.15 -7.08 -10.76
N LEU A 267 13.75 -6.23 -9.81
CA LEU A 267 13.41 -4.83 -10.06
C LEU A 267 12.34 -4.58 -11.15
N HIS A 268 11.56 -5.61 -11.48
CA HIS A 268 10.50 -5.58 -12.48
C HIS A 268 9.16 -5.81 -11.78
N TYR A 269 8.35 -4.75 -11.72
CA TYR A 269 7.09 -4.72 -10.97
C TYR A 269 5.91 -4.55 -11.92
N LEU A 270 4.76 -5.05 -11.45
CA LEU A 270 3.47 -4.76 -12.02
C LEU A 270 2.62 -4.10 -10.95
N VAL A 271 2.02 -2.96 -11.28
CA VAL A 271 1.00 -2.32 -10.46
C VAL A 271 -0.33 -2.41 -11.20
N ILE A 272 -1.36 -2.91 -10.54
CA ILE A 272 -2.72 -2.92 -11.07
C ILE A 272 -3.60 -2.00 -10.21
N VAL A 273 -4.23 -1.05 -10.88
CA VAL A 273 -5.20 -0.12 -10.29
C VAL A 273 -6.53 -0.31 -10.98
N VAL A 274 -7.56 -0.64 -10.22
CA VAL A 274 -8.92 -0.93 -10.72
C VAL A 274 -9.84 0.19 -10.26
N ASP A 275 -10.42 0.93 -11.20
CA ASP A 275 -11.48 1.89 -10.89
C ASP A 275 -12.73 1.14 -10.43
N GLY A 276 -13.59 1.74 -9.62
CA GLY A 276 -14.80 1.07 -9.15
C GLY A 276 -15.79 2.01 -8.46
N ARG A 277 -16.98 1.50 -8.13
CA ARG A 277 -18.10 2.26 -7.56
C ARG A 277 -18.54 3.46 -8.42
N SER A 278 -18.29 3.41 -9.72
CA SER A 278 -18.65 4.45 -10.68
C SER A 278 -19.72 3.90 -11.61
N GLU A 279 -20.99 4.21 -11.32
CA GLU A 279 -22.14 3.74 -12.10
C GLU A 279 -21.99 4.08 -13.59
N GLY A 280 -22.20 3.08 -14.45
CA GLY A 280 -22.06 3.22 -15.90
C GLY A 280 -20.62 3.33 -16.43
N TYR A 281 -19.61 3.24 -15.56
CA TYR A 281 -18.20 3.31 -15.95
C TYR A 281 -17.39 2.11 -15.46
N SER A 282 -17.30 1.90 -14.14
CA SER A 282 -16.56 0.79 -13.55
C SER A 282 -17.17 0.42 -12.19
N GLU A 283 -17.61 -0.82 -12.05
CA GLU A 283 -18.13 -1.34 -10.78
C GLU A 283 -17.00 -1.71 -9.81
N GLY A 284 -15.83 -2.06 -10.35
CA GLY A 284 -14.69 -2.62 -9.61
C GLY A 284 -14.53 -4.12 -9.91
N CYS A 285 -13.55 -4.75 -9.26
CA CYS A 285 -13.37 -6.20 -9.38
C CYS A 285 -13.29 -6.88 -8.00
N ASP A 286 -13.57 -8.18 -7.99
CA ASP A 286 -13.29 -9.02 -6.84
C ASP A 286 -11.80 -9.43 -6.82
N LEU A 287 -11.34 -9.94 -5.67
CA LEU A 287 -9.95 -10.34 -5.49
C LEU A 287 -9.54 -11.56 -6.34
N PRO A 288 -10.40 -12.56 -6.61
CA PRO A 288 -10.09 -13.63 -7.56
C PRO A 288 -9.81 -13.11 -8.97
N THR A 289 -10.59 -12.14 -9.46
CA THR A 289 -10.32 -11.49 -10.75
C THR A 289 -8.98 -10.75 -10.71
N LEU A 290 -8.72 -9.99 -9.65
CA LEU A 290 -7.44 -9.29 -9.48
C LEU A 290 -6.25 -10.26 -9.44
N GLN A 291 -6.37 -11.38 -8.72
CA GLN A 291 -5.37 -12.45 -8.67
C GLN A 291 -5.11 -13.01 -10.07
N GLN A 292 -6.17 -13.28 -10.86
CA GLN A 292 -6.02 -13.78 -12.22
C GLN A 292 -5.29 -12.79 -13.12
N LEU A 293 -5.54 -11.48 -12.99
CA LEU A 293 -4.81 -10.47 -13.76
C LEU A 293 -3.30 -10.54 -13.49
N PHE A 294 -2.86 -10.71 -12.23
CA PHE A 294 -1.44 -10.86 -11.92
C PHE A 294 -0.83 -12.16 -12.49
N LEU A 295 -1.57 -13.26 -12.47
CA LEU A 295 -1.14 -14.52 -13.06
C LEU A 295 -0.99 -14.42 -14.58
N ASP A 296 -1.92 -13.75 -15.24
CA ASP A 296 -1.89 -13.54 -16.69
C ASP A 296 -0.68 -12.71 -17.14
N HIS A 297 -0.19 -11.81 -16.26
CA HIS A 297 1.03 -11.04 -16.49
C HIS A 297 2.31 -11.74 -16.00
N GLY A 298 2.20 -12.95 -15.43
CA GLY A 298 3.35 -13.76 -15.01
C GLY A 298 4.00 -13.34 -13.70
N ALA A 299 3.26 -12.68 -12.81
CA ALA A 299 3.79 -12.26 -11.51
C ALA A 299 4.30 -13.45 -10.69
N GLN A 300 5.49 -13.32 -10.10
CA GLN A 300 6.06 -14.29 -9.16
C GLN A 300 5.47 -14.12 -7.77
N ILE A 301 5.26 -12.87 -7.37
CA ILE A 301 4.57 -12.46 -6.14
C ILE A 301 3.59 -11.35 -6.47
N ALA A 302 2.42 -11.34 -5.83
CA ALA A 302 1.48 -10.23 -5.88
C ALA A 302 0.73 -10.06 -4.56
N PHE A 303 0.49 -8.80 -4.17
CA PHE A 303 -0.07 -8.43 -2.88
C PHE A 303 -1.08 -7.28 -3.03
N ASN A 304 -2.23 -7.42 -2.38
CA ASN A 304 -3.27 -6.39 -2.37
C ASN A 304 -2.94 -5.29 -1.34
N LEU A 305 -3.01 -4.03 -1.77
CA LEU A 305 -2.85 -2.83 -0.94
C LEU A 305 -4.23 -2.24 -0.59
N ASP A 306 -4.24 -1.08 0.09
CA ASP A 306 -5.48 -0.38 0.36
C ASP A 306 -6.23 -0.08 -0.95
N GLY A 307 -7.55 -0.11 -0.89
CA GLY A 307 -8.40 0.02 -2.08
C GLY A 307 -9.59 0.93 -1.82
N GLY A 308 -10.72 0.62 -2.46
CA GLY A 308 -11.92 1.44 -2.34
C GLY A 308 -11.63 2.89 -2.74
N GLY A 309 -12.13 3.85 -1.97
CA GLY A 309 -11.91 5.27 -2.27
C GLY A 309 -10.45 5.74 -2.20
N SER A 310 -9.54 4.96 -1.61
CA SER A 310 -8.10 5.29 -1.58
C SER A 310 -7.41 5.03 -2.93
N THR A 311 -8.02 4.21 -3.79
CA THR A 311 -7.47 3.77 -5.08
C THR A 311 -7.17 4.96 -5.98
N THR A 312 -5.88 5.27 -6.12
CA THR A 312 -5.41 6.41 -6.91
C THR A 312 -4.11 6.06 -7.62
N LEU A 313 -4.05 6.36 -8.92
CA LEU A 313 -2.87 6.22 -9.77
C LEU A 313 -2.46 7.60 -10.28
N TRP A 314 -1.29 8.04 -9.84
CA TRP A 314 -0.65 9.25 -10.33
C TRP A 314 0.50 8.89 -11.25
N PHE A 315 0.57 9.57 -12.39
CA PHE A 315 1.65 9.44 -13.35
C PHE A 315 2.04 10.81 -13.89
N ASN A 316 3.33 11.13 -13.74
CA ASN A 316 3.97 12.29 -14.35
C ASN A 316 3.20 13.61 -14.22
N GLY A 317 2.76 13.93 -13.00
CA GLY A 317 2.10 15.20 -12.67
C GLY A 317 0.57 15.15 -12.71
N LYS A 318 -0.06 13.98 -12.91
CA LYS A 318 -1.51 13.86 -13.01
C LYS A 318 -2.03 12.59 -12.38
N VAL A 319 -3.19 12.65 -11.74
CA VAL A 319 -4.03 11.48 -11.50
C VAL A 319 -4.62 11.04 -12.84
N ILE A 320 -4.42 9.77 -13.21
CA ILE A 320 -4.83 9.24 -14.52
C ILE A 320 -5.99 8.24 -14.44
N ASN A 321 -6.27 7.69 -13.25
CA ASN A 321 -7.44 6.84 -13.03
C ASN A 321 -8.68 7.66 -12.66
N HIS A 322 -9.82 7.00 -12.42
CA HIS A 322 -11.06 7.62 -11.95
C HIS A 322 -11.32 7.24 -10.48
N PRO A 323 -10.96 8.10 -9.50
CA PRO A 323 -11.26 7.86 -8.09
C PRO A 323 -12.75 7.62 -7.85
N ALA A 324 -13.08 6.69 -6.94
CA ALA A 324 -14.44 6.17 -6.75
C ALA A 324 -15.53 7.22 -6.49
N SER A 325 -15.20 8.33 -5.82
CA SER A 325 -16.13 9.45 -5.53
C SER A 325 -16.02 10.62 -6.52
N GLY A 326 -15.28 10.45 -7.62
CA GLY A 326 -14.90 11.54 -8.54
C GLY A 326 -13.81 12.46 -8.00
N GLU A 327 -13.36 12.24 -6.76
CA GLU A 327 -12.27 12.97 -6.10
C GLU A 327 -11.39 11.99 -5.31
N GLU A 328 -10.14 12.36 -5.09
CA GLU A 328 -9.19 11.57 -4.29
C GLU A 328 -9.62 11.51 -2.82
N ARG A 329 -9.67 10.31 -2.24
CA ARG A 329 -9.66 10.18 -0.78
C ARG A 329 -8.27 10.51 -0.27
N LYS A 330 -8.22 11.21 0.87
CA LYS A 330 -6.96 11.45 1.58
C LYS A 330 -6.42 10.15 2.18
N VAL A 331 -5.14 9.88 1.96
CA VAL A 331 -4.43 8.67 2.41
C VAL A 331 -3.33 9.01 3.42
N SER A 332 -2.86 8.01 4.18
CA SER A 332 -1.77 8.18 5.16
C SER A 332 -0.38 8.07 4.54
N ASP A 333 -0.25 7.30 3.46
CA ASP A 333 1.01 6.98 2.82
C ASP A 333 0.80 6.57 1.35
N ILE A 334 1.88 6.64 0.58
CA ILE A 334 1.92 6.30 -0.83
C ILE A 334 3.18 5.47 -1.16
N VAL A 335 3.08 4.64 -2.19
CA VAL A 335 4.20 3.98 -2.85
C VAL A 335 4.59 4.82 -4.08
N MET A 336 5.89 4.99 -4.31
CA MET A 336 6.41 5.82 -5.38
C MET A 336 7.48 5.10 -6.20
N PHE A 337 7.53 5.43 -7.49
CA PHE A 337 8.60 5.02 -8.40
C PHE A 337 9.32 6.26 -8.94
N MET A 338 10.62 6.36 -8.68
CA MET A 338 11.44 7.55 -8.95
C MET A 338 12.17 7.47 -10.29
N ARG A 339 12.42 8.63 -10.91
CA ARG A 339 13.21 8.77 -12.14
C ARG A 339 14.67 8.39 -11.95
#